data_AF-A0A958M5P8-F1
#
_entry.id   AF-A0A958M5P8-F1
#
_cell.length_a   1.000
_cell.length_b   1.000
_cell.length_c   1.000
_cell.angle_alpha   90.00
_cell.angle_beta   90.00
_cell.angle_gamma   90.00
#
_symmetry.space_group_name_H-M   'P 1'
#
loop_
_entity.id
_entity.type
_entity.pdbx_description
1 polymer ?
#
loop_
_entity_poly.entity_id
_entity_poly.type
_entity_poly.pdbx_seq_one_letter_code
_entity_poly.pdbx_strand_id
1 'polypeptide(L)'
;MKRINLPMLSFLLILLCASPVTIAQNVKDFKIKMLGPANLNFRKSPKRIVISDFQVNFQTALQLEDKKKGGKMWRGGLKGDAKASLTLVLDGLNIEDLQQLTDKLFEEYKADLAAKGFEIAPIEELWNHSAYEKNREQRWDLRSGQGGEKGDKFGDIVMRPTGQKFIVA
;
A
#
# COMPACT_ATOMS: atom_id res chain seq x y z
N MET A 1 -11.89 36.75 75.03
CA MET A 1 -12.32 36.34 73.67
C MET A 1 -12.81 37.57 72.92
N LYS A 2 -12.08 38.06 71.91
CA LYS A 2 -12.48 39.24 71.12
C LYS A 2 -13.65 38.84 70.21
N ARG A 3 -14.76 39.57 70.29
CA ARG A 3 -15.93 39.36 69.42
C ARG A 3 -15.54 39.74 68.00
N ILE A 4 -15.59 38.78 67.09
CA ILE A 4 -15.33 39.02 65.67
C ILE A 4 -16.54 39.81 65.13
N ASN A 5 -16.29 40.97 64.54
CA ASN A 5 -17.35 41.81 63.98
C ASN A 5 -17.91 41.15 62.72
N LEU A 6 -19.10 40.57 62.84
CA LEU A 6 -19.83 39.91 61.76
C LEU A 6 -19.92 40.72 60.44
N PRO A 7 -20.11 42.06 60.42
CA PRO A 7 -20.13 42.80 59.16
C PRO A 7 -18.74 42.88 58.49
N MET A 8 -17.66 42.82 59.27
CA MET A 8 -16.28 42.85 58.76
C MET A 8 -15.90 41.51 58.11
N LEU A 9 -16.45 40.40 58.61
CA LEU A 9 -16.29 39.06 58.03
C LEU A 9 -17.05 38.94 56.69
N SER A 10 -18.27 39.47 56.63
CA SER A 10 -19.08 39.47 55.39
C SER A 10 -18.45 40.34 54.29
N PHE A 11 -17.85 41.48 54.65
CA PHE A 11 -17.14 42.35 53.71
C PHE A 11 -15.89 41.67 53.13
N LEU A 12 -15.16 40.92 53.94
CA LEU A 12 -13.98 40.16 53.51
C LEU A 12 -14.37 39.00 52.56
N LEU A 13 -15.52 38.36 52.79
CA LEU A 13 -16.00 37.25 51.98
C LEU A 13 -16.47 37.70 50.58
N ILE A 14 -17.08 38.88 50.48
CA ILE A 14 -17.49 39.47 49.19
C ILE A 14 -16.27 39.89 48.36
N LEU A 15 -15.19 40.34 49.02
CA LEU A 15 -13.95 40.73 48.34
C LEU A 15 -13.19 39.52 47.75
N LEU A 16 -13.31 38.33 48.35
CA LEU A 16 -12.66 37.11 47.88
C LEU A 16 -13.32 36.53 46.61
N CYS A 17 -14.62 36.74 46.43
CA CYS A 17 -15.39 36.27 45.27
C CYS A 17 -15.20 37.12 44.00
N ALA A 18 -14.49 38.26 44.08
CA ALA A 18 -14.32 39.21 42.99
C ALA A 18 -12.94 39.12 42.28
N SER A 19 -12.22 38.00 42.39
CA SER A 19 -10.99 37.79 41.61
C SER A 19 -11.30 37.32 40.18
N PRO A 20 -10.63 37.84 39.15
CA PRO A 20 -11.11 37.77 37.77
C PRO A 20 -10.89 36.40 37.11
N VAL A 21 -11.94 35.92 36.45
CA VAL A 21 -11.89 34.82 35.47
C VAL A 21 -11.26 35.35 34.18
N THR A 22 -9.93 35.46 34.14
CA THR A 22 -9.21 35.81 32.90
C THR A 22 -7.91 35.03 32.75
N ILE A 23 -8.03 33.71 32.59
CA ILE A 23 -7.02 32.95 31.84
C ILE A 23 -7.74 32.20 30.72
N ALA A 24 -8.13 32.96 29.69
CA ALA A 24 -8.29 32.40 28.36
C ALA A 24 -6.91 32.48 27.70
N GLN A 25 -6.13 31.41 27.77
CA GLN A 25 -4.94 31.31 26.94
C GLN A 25 -5.43 31.24 25.50
N ASN A 26 -5.14 32.27 24.71
CA ASN A 26 -5.31 32.19 23.27
C ASN A 26 -4.42 31.05 22.78
N VAL A 27 -5.04 29.93 22.41
CA VAL A 27 -4.36 28.84 21.72
C VAL A 27 -3.87 29.43 20.42
N LYS A 28 -2.57 29.74 20.37
CA LYS A 28 -1.91 30.28 19.18
C LYS A 28 -2.10 29.26 18.07
N ASP A 29 -2.59 29.68 16.91
CA ASP A 29 -2.76 28.81 15.75
C ASP A 29 -1.47 28.03 15.49
N PHE A 30 -1.45 26.76 15.91
CA PHE A 30 -0.37 25.87 15.59
C PHE A 30 -0.54 25.53 14.11
N LYS A 31 0.13 26.28 13.25
CA LYS A 31 0.27 25.91 11.84
C LYS A 31 1.01 24.58 11.79
N ILE A 32 0.25 23.49 11.77
CA ILE A 32 0.75 22.18 11.37
C ILE A 32 1.31 22.43 9.97
N LYS A 33 2.64 22.45 9.86
CA LYS A 33 3.28 22.35 8.54
C LYS A 33 2.95 20.94 8.06
N MET A 34 1.83 20.80 7.38
CA MET A 34 1.58 19.67 6.51
C MET A 34 2.73 19.72 5.51
N LEU A 35 3.72 18.85 5.70
CA LEU A 35 4.74 18.57 4.70
C LEU A 35 4.02 17.92 3.53
N GLY A 36 3.31 18.74 2.74
CA GLY A 36 2.76 18.29 1.48
C GLY A 36 3.90 17.83 0.58
N PRO A 37 3.61 17.01 -0.44
CA PRO A 37 4.61 16.46 -1.35
C PRO A 37 5.53 17.52 -2.02
N ALA A 38 5.13 18.80 -2.02
CA ALA A 38 5.92 19.93 -2.47
C ALA A 38 7.09 20.34 -1.55
N ASN A 39 7.09 19.94 -0.26
CA ASN A 39 8.17 20.24 0.71
C ASN A 39 9.22 19.12 0.83
N LEU A 40 8.97 17.98 0.18
CA LEU A 40 9.97 16.94 0.03
C LEU A 40 10.85 17.39 -1.15
N ASN A 41 12.04 17.91 -0.84
CA ASN A 41 13.06 18.24 -1.83
C ASN A 41 13.57 16.96 -2.52
N PHE A 42 12.72 16.23 -3.24
CA PHE A 42 13.10 15.05 -4.02
C PHE A 42 14.12 15.38 -5.10
N ARG A 43 14.23 16.66 -5.51
CA ARG A 43 15.33 17.13 -6.36
C ARG A 43 16.72 17.00 -5.71
N LYS A 44 16.81 16.98 -4.37
CA LYS A 44 18.05 16.84 -3.60
C LYS A 44 18.14 15.50 -2.85
N SER A 45 17.12 14.64 -2.93
CA SER A 45 17.16 13.34 -2.27
C SER A 45 18.15 12.41 -2.98
N PRO A 46 18.73 11.42 -2.27
CA PRO A 46 19.56 10.41 -2.90
C PRO A 46 18.78 9.77 -4.05
N LYS A 47 19.34 9.80 -5.26
CA LYS A 47 18.75 9.13 -6.44
C LYS A 47 19.13 7.65 -6.51
N ARG A 48 19.67 7.11 -5.43
CA ARG A 48 20.02 5.70 -5.30
C ARG A 48 18.79 4.92 -4.87
N ILE A 49 18.42 3.94 -5.67
CA ILE A 49 17.22 3.12 -5.49
C ILE A 49 17.60 1.64 -5.53
N VAL A 50 16.80 0.80 -4.88
CA VAL A 50 16.89 -0.66 -5.01
C VAL A 50 15.55 -1.14 -5.60
N ILE A 51 15.62 -2.02 -6.58
CA ILE A 51 14.44 -2.69 -7.11
C ILE A 51 14.20 -3.93 -6.24
N SER A 52 13.29 -3.82 -5.27
CA SER A 52 13.03 -4.90 -4.31
C SER A 52 12.24 -6.05 -4.93
N ASP A 53 11.32 -5.74 -5.84
CA ASP A 53 10.47 -6.70 -6.53
C ASP A 53 10.10 -6.18 -7.93
N PHE A 54 10.01 -7.09 -8.89
CA PHE A 54 9.56 -6.84 -10.25
C PHE A 54 8.92 -8.10 -10.79
N GLN A 55 7.66 -7.99 -11.23
CA GLN A 55 6.89 -9.09 -11.78
C GLN A 55 6.02 -8.63 -12.94
N VAL A 56 5.86 -9.51 -13.92
CA VAL A 56 4.98 -9.32 -15.08
C VAL A 56 3.87 -10.34 -15.01
N ASN A 57 2.62 -9.87 -15.01
CA ASN A 57 1.44 -10.72 -14.92
C ASN A 57 0.82 -10.88 -16.32
N PHE A 58 0.82 -12.10 -16.83
CA PHE A 58 0.19 -12.48 -18.08
C PHE A 58 -1.18 -13.11 -17.80
N GLN A 59 -2.23 -12.54 -18.37
CA GLN A 59 -3.56 -13.14 -18.31
C GLN A 59 -3.77 -14.01 -19.56
N THR A 60 -3.68 -15.32 -19.38
CA THR A 60 -3.72 -16.32 -20.45
C THR A 60 -5.08 -16.96 -20.63
N ALA A 61 -5.96 -16.83 -19.64
CA ALA A 61 -7.33 -17.26 -19.73
C ALA A 61 -8.29 -16.22 -19.14
N LEU A 62 -9.50 -16.18 -19.71
CA LEU A 62 -10.60 -15.36 -19.24
C LEU A 62 -11.81 -16.25 -19.00
N GLN A 63 -12.29 -16.27 -17.75
CA GLN A 63 -13.54 -16.92 -17.39
C GLN A 63 -14.59 -15.87 -17.06
N LEU A 64 -15.68 -15.86 -17.81
CA LEU A 64 -16.85 -15.02 -17.57
C LEU A 64 -18.03 -15.92 -17.19
N GLU A 65 -18.75 -15.56 -16.15
CA GLU A 65 -19.94 -16.26 -15.69
C GLU A 65 -21.07 -15.25 -15.49
N ASP A 66 -22.23 -15.52 -16.10
CA ASP A 66 -23.45 -14.75 -15.88
C ASP A 66 -24.54 -15.68 -15.32
N LYS A 67 -25.25 -15.19 -14.30
CA LYS A 67 -26.30 -15.93 -13.59
C LYS A 67 -27.54 -15.07 -13.47
N LYS A 68 -28.66 -15.62 -13.94
CA LYS A 68 -29.98 -15.05 -13.72
C LYS A 68 -30.77 -15.98 -12.83
N LYS A 69 -31.02 -15.53 -11.60
CA LYS A 69 -31.93 -16.22 -10.67
C LYS A 69 -33.36 -16.11 -11.21
N GLY A 70 -34.01 -17.25 -11.33
CA GLY A 70 -35.43 -17.37 -11.55
C GLY A 70 -36.22 -16.95 -10.31
N GLY A 71 -37.53 -16.85 -10.47
CA GLY A 71 -38.45 -16.41 -9.42
C GLY A 71 -39.82 -17.07 -9.57
N LYS A 72 -40.66 -16.89 -8.55
CA LYS A 72 -42.05 -17.37 -8.58
C LYS A 72 -42.85 -16.57 -9.61
N MET A 73 -43.53 -17.28 -10.52
CA MET A 73 -44.47 -16.69 -11.45
C MET A 73 -45.78 -16.38 -10.72
N TRP A 74 -46.44 -15.28 -11.09
CA TRP A 74 -47.70 -14.79 -10.50
C TRP A 74 -48.85 -15.82 -10.52
N ARG A 75 -48.75 -16.88 -11.34
CA ARG A 75 -49.75 -17.96 -11.48
C ARG A 75 -49.29 -19.34 -10.99
N GLY A 76 -48.31 -19.39 -10.08
CA GLY A 76 -47.96 -20.64 -9.37
C GLY A 76 -46.86 -21.50 -10.01
N GLY A 77 -46.12 -20.99 -11.00
CA GLY A 77 -44.96 -21.67 -11.59
C GLY A 77 -43.62 -21.22 -11.00
N LEU A 78 -42.60 -22.07 -11.03
CA LEU A 78 -41.21 -21.70 -10.77
C LEU A 78 -40.51 -21.40 -12.10
N LYS A 79 -39.94 -20.20 -12.25
CA LYS A 79 -39.04 -19.91 -13.35
C LYS A 79 -37.66 -20.47 -13.00
N GLY A 80 -37.08 -21.29 -13.87
CA GLY A 80 -35.76 -21.87 -13.65
C GLY A 80 -34.66 -20.81 -13.66
N ASP A 81 -33.58 -21.09 -12.93
CA ASP A 81 -32.35 -20.31 -12.98
C ASP A 81 -31.64 -20.55 -14.31
N ALA A 82 -31.03 -19.50 -14.87
CA ALA A 82 -30.17 -19.61 -16.04
C ALA A 82 -28.74 -19.23 -15.64
N LYS A 83 -27.78 -20.06 -16.03
CA LYS A 83 -26.35 -19.80 -15.87
C LYS A 83 -25.67 -19.96 -17.22
N ALA A 84 -24.90 -18.97 -17.62
CA ALA A 84 -24.02 -19.01 -18.79
C ALA A 84 -22.57 -18.84 -18.34
N SER A 85 -21.65 -19.59 -18.93
CA SER A 85 -20.22 -19.45 -18.66
C SER A 85 -19.42 -19.52 -19.95
N LEU A 86 -18.50 -18.58 -20.13
CA LEU A 86 -17.54 -18.53 -21.24
C LEU A 86 -16.13 -18.67 -20.64
N THR A 87 -15.35 -19.60 -21.16
CA THR A 87 -13.92 -19.74 -20.82
C THR A 87 -13.12 -19.63 -22.10
N LEU A 88 -12.27 -18.61 -22.17
CA LEU A 88 -11.31 -18.40 -23.26
C LEU A 88 -9.93 -18.71 -22.71
N VAL A 89 -9.17 -19.55 -23.40
CA VAL A 89 -7.77 -19.88 -23.06
C VAL A 89 -6.92 -19.60 -24.30
N LEU A 90 -5.84 -18.86 -24.14
CA LEU A 90 -4.83 -18.69 -25.17
C LEU A 90 -4.03 -19.98 -25.27
N ASP A 91 -4.13 -20.66 -26.40
CA ASP A 91 -3.37 -21.88 -26.70
C ASP A 91 -1.99 -21.54 -27.29
N GLY A 92 -1.01 -22.42 -27.11
CA GLY A 92 0.33 -22.29 -27.68
C GLY A 92 1.25 -21.26 -27.01
N LEU A 93 1.00 -20.87 -25.76
CA LEU A 93 1.90 -19.98 -25.02
C LEU A 93 3.22 -20.68 -24.68
N ASN A 94 4.32 -20.17 -25.23
CA ASN A 94 5.66 -20.60 -24.88
C ASN A 94 6.16 -19.82 -23.66
N ILE A 95 6.45 -20.54 -22.58
CA ILE A 95 6.97 -19.97 -21.32
C ILE A 95 8.32 -19.29 -21.54
N GLU A 96 9.14 -19.79 -22.47
CA GLU A 96 10.44 -19.19 -22.78
C GLU A 96 10.29 -17.80 -23.41
N ASP A 97 9.31 -17.61 -24.30
CA ASP A 97 9.04 -16.32 -24.93
C ASP A 97 8.54 -15.29 -23.91
N LEU A 98 7.68 -15.73 -22.98
CA LEU A 98 7.20 -14.89 -21.87
C LEU A 98 8.35 -14.50 -20.93
N GLN A 99 9.28 -15.42 -20.69
CA GLN A 99 10.47 -15.14 -19.89
C GLN A 99 11.38 -14.13 -20.60
N GLN A 100 11.67 -14.32 -21.89
CA GLN A 100 12.46 -13.36 -22.69
C GLN A 100 11.82 -11.97 -22.71
N LEU A 101 10.50 -11.90 -22.85
CA LEU A 101 9.77 -10.64 -22.78
C LEU A 101 9.89 -9.99 -21.39
N THR A 102 9.78 -10.78 -20.33
CA THR A 102 9.92 -10.31 -18.95
C THR A 102 11.33 -9.75 -18.69
N ASP A 103 12.36 -10.46 -19.14
CA ASP A 103 13.76 -10.05 -19.02
C ASP A 103 14.00 -8.75 -19.80
N LYS A 104 13.46 -8.65 -21.02
CA LYS A 104 13.54 -7.44 -21.84
C LYS A 104 12.88 -6.25 -21.17
N LEU A 105 11.66 -6.41 -20.64
CA LEU A 105 10.95 -5.35 -19.92
C LEU A 105 11.70 -4.88 -18.68
N PHE A 106 12.40 -5.79 -18.00
CA PHE A 106 13.23 -5.43 -16.85
C PHE A 106 14.46 -4.60 -17.26
N GLU A 107 15.14 -4.96 -18.34
CA GLU A 107 16.25 -4.16 -18.88
C GLU A 107 15.77 -2.77 -19.34
N GLU A 108 14.63 -2.70 -20.03
CA GLU A 108 14.01 -1.42 -20.43
C GLU A 108 13.66 -0.57 -19.19
N TYR A 109 13.10 -1.18 -18.14
CA TYR A 109 12.79 -0.49 -16.90
C TYR A 109 14.05 0.07 -16.21
N LYS A 110 15.14 -0.71 -16.14
CA LYS A 110 16.42 -0.24 -15.61
C LYS A 110 16.99 0.92 -16.43
N ALA A 111 16.93 0.82 -17.75
CA ALA A 111 17.39 1.88 -18.66
C ALA A 111 16.59 3.17 -18.46
N ASP A 112 15.26 3.07 -18.32
CA ASP A 112 14.37 4.20 -18.04
C ASP A 112 14.70 4.88 -16.70
N LEU A 113 15.00 4.10 -15.67
CA LEU A 113 15.42 4.63 -14.37
C LEU A 113 16.77 5.34 -14.47
N ALA A 114 17.74 4.72 -15.15
CA ALA A 114 19.05 5.33 -15.38
C ALA A 114 18.93 6.63 -16.18
N ALA A 115 18.09 6.67 -17.22
CA ALA A 115 17.83 7.87 -18.02
C ALA A 115 17.20 9.01 -17.21
N LYS A 116 16.40 8.68 -16.18
CA LYS A 116 15.86 9.65 -15.20
C LYS A 116 16.90 10.07 -14.14
N GLY A 117 18.10 9.50 -14.20
CA GLY A 117 19.24 9.81 -13.33
C GLY A 117 19.24 9.04 -12.01
N PHE A 118 18.57 7.90 -11.94
CA PHE A 118 18.62 7.01 -10.77
C PHE A 118 19.84 6.09 -10.83
N GLU A 119 20.46 5.87 -9.68
CA GLU A 119 21.51 4.86 -9.49
C GLU A 119 20.86 3.61 -8.90
N ILE A 120 20.95 2.48 -9.60
CA ILE A 120 20.33 1.23 -9.17
C ILE A 120 21.35 0.46 -8.33
N ALA A 121 21.07 0.34 -7.04
CA ALA A 121 21.86 -0.41 -6.10
C ALA A 121 21.48 -1.90 -6.08
N PRO A 122 22.44 -2.79 -5.76
CA PRO A 122 22.20 -4.23 -5.67
C PRO A 122 21.21 -4.57 -4.56
N ILE A 123 20.42 -5.63 -4.77
CA ILE A 123 19.37 -6.07 -3.82
C ILE A 123 19.97 -6.53 -2.49
N GLU A 124 21.21 -7.02 -2.52
CA GLU A 124 21.98 -7.47 -1.35
C GLU A 124 22.18 -6.37 -0.32
N GLU A 125 22.26 -5.09 -0.75
CA GLU A 125 22.35 -3.97 0.18
C GLU A 125 21.08 -3.80 1.00
N LEU A 126 19.92 -3.92 0.37
CA LEU A 126 18.64 -3.87 1.05
C LEU A 126 18.44 -5.12 1.90
N TRP A 127 18.73 -6.29 1.33
CA TRP A 127 18.61 -7.57 2.02
C TRP A 127 19.45 -7.56 3.29
N ASN A 128 20.72 -7.15 3.25
CA ASN A 128 21.62 -7.20 4.41
C ASN A 128 21.45 -6.02 5.38
N HIS A 129 20.58 -5.06 5.09
CA HIS A 129 20.41 -3.87 5.94
C HIS A 129 19.80 -4.24 7.31
N SER A 130 20.36 -3.69 8.39
CA SER A 130 19.99 -4.00 9.78
C SER A 130 18.52 -3.76 10.10
N ALA A 131 17.91 -2.76 9.43
CA ALA A 131 16.48 -2.47 9.55
C ALA A 131 15.56 -3.66 9.19
N TYR A 132 16.03 -4.59 8.36
CA TYR A 132 15.27 -5.74 7.90
C TYR A 132 15.70 -7.06 8.54
N GLU A 133 16.64 -7.03 9.50
CA GLU A 133 17.23 -8.25 10.08
C GLU A 133 16.25 -9.04 10.96
N LYS A 134 15.39 -8.33 11.69
CA LYS A 134 14.43 -8.96 12.61
C LYS A 134 13.36 -9.74 11.85
N ASN A 135 13.31 -11.06 12.08
CA ASN A 135 12.34 -11.99 11.49
C ASN A 135 12.37 -12.02 9.95
N ARG A 136 13.49 -11.69 9.31
CA ARG A 136 13.61 -11.64 7.84
C ARG A 136 13.23 -12.96 7.18
N GLU A 137 13.90 -14.03 7.58
CA GLU A 137 13.78 -15.37 7.01
C GLU A 137 12.41 -16.02 7.31
N GLN A 138 11.65 -15.48 8.26
CA GLN A 138 10.30 -15.95 8.55
C GLN A 138 9.25 -15.27 7.66
N ARG A 139 9.60 -14.16 7.01
CA ARG A 139 8.65 -13.28 6.31
C ARG A 139 8.95 -13.12 4.84
N TRP A 140 10.20 -13.27 4.46
CA TRP A 140 10.67 -12.98 3.12
C TRP A 140 11.74 -13.97 2.70
N ASP A 141 11.72 -14.30 1.41
CA ASP A 141 12.75 -15.06 0.73
C ASP A 141 13.36 -14.23 -0.40
N LEU A 142 14.65 -14.42 -0.64
CA LEU A 142 15.35 -13.80 -1.77
C LEU A 142 15.40 -14.82 -2.92
N ARG A 143 14.52 -14.65 -3.92
CA ARG A 143 14.33 -15.61 -5.02
C ARG A 143 14.64 -14.98 -6.37
N SER A 144 15.15 -15.77 -7.31
CA SER A 144 15.28 -15.37 -8.72
C SER A 144 14.08 -15.86 -9.52
N GLY A 145 13.80 -15.23 -10.67
CA GLY A 145 12.81 -15.74 -11.60
C GLY A 145 13.18 -17.13 -12.10
N GLN A 146 12.27 -18.09 -11.92
CA GLN A 146 12.36 -19.44 -12.46
C GLN A 146 11.07 -19.79 -13.20
N GLY A 147 10.88 -19.18 -14.37
CA GLY A 147 9.72 -19.43 -15.22
C GLY A 147 8.40 -18.90 -14.64
N GLY A 148 7.29 -19.44 -15.16
CA GLY A 148 5.95 -18.98 -14.84
C GLY A 148 5.41 -19.55 -13.55
N GLU A 149 5.17 -18.69 -12.57
CA GLU A 149 4.40 -19.00 -11.38
C GLU A 149 2.91 -18.83 -11.65
N LYS A 150 2.08 -19.64 -11.00
CA LYS A 150 0.63 -19.50 -11.11
C LYS A 150 0.17 -18.29 -10.29
N GLY A 151 -0.52 -17.34 -10.92
CA GLY A 151 -1.12 -16.20 -10.23
C GLY A 151 -2.40 -16.55 -9.49
N ASP A 152 -2.99 -15.54 -8.84
CA ASP A 152 -4.17 -15.71 -7.98
C ASP A 152 -5.45 -16.09 -8.75
N LYS A 153 -5.54 -15.74 -10.04
CA LYS A 153 -6.73 -16.00 -10.86
C LYS A 153 -6.46 -17.09 -11.90
N PHE A 154 -7.55 -17.70 -12.35
CA PHE A 154 -7.51 -18.67 -13.45
C PHE A 154 -6.97 -18.00 -14.71
N GLY A 155 -5.87 -18.55 -15.24
CA GLY A 155 -5.18 -18.01 -16.40
C GLY A 155 -4.04 -17.05 -16.09
N ASP A 156 -3.85 -16.61 -14.84
CA ASP A 156 -2.76 -15.70 -14.52
C ASP A 156 -1.44 -16.48 -14.42
N ILE A 157 -0.44 -16.01 -15.17
CA ILE A 157 0.95 -16.45 -15.08
C ILE A 157 1.77 -15.25 -14.63
N VAL A 158 2.47 -15.40 -13.51
CA VAL A 158 3.39 -14.40 -12.97
C VAL A 158 4.79 -14.80 -13.38
N MET A 159 5.48 -13.90 -14.07
CA MET A 159 6.88 -14.07 -14.47
C MET A 159 7.75 -13.07 -13.72
N ARG A 160 8.93 -13.51 -13.30
CA ARG A 160 9.99 -12.64 -12.76
C ARG A 160 11.23 -12.73 -13.65
N PRO A 161 12.02 -11.66 -13.77
CA PRO A 161 13.22 -11.64 -14.59
C PRO A 161 14.23 -12.70 -14.15
N THR A 162 14.90 -13.33 -15.13
CA THR A 162 16.03 -14.22 -14.86
C THR A 162 17.27 -13.43 -14.45
N GLY A 163 18.18 -14.07 -13.71
CA GLY A 163 19.48 -13.50 -13.38
C GLY A 163 19.49 -12.45 -12.25
N GLN A 164 18.33 -11.90 -11.88
CA GLN A 164 18.17 -11.00 -10.73
C GLN A 164 17.42 -11.70 -9.59
N LYS A 165 17.71 -11.31 -8.35
CA LYS A 165 16.97 -11.75 -7.17
C LYS A 165 16.04 -10.65 -6.67
N PHE A 166 14.89 -11.06 -6.15
CA PHE A 166 13.83 -10.22 -5.63
C PHE A 166 13.36 -10.74 -4.28
N ILE A 167 12.85 -9.82 -3.47
CA ILE A 167 12.27 -10.13 -2.16
C ILE A 167 10.83 -10.57 -2.39
N VAL A 168 10.55 -11.84 -2.06
CA VAL A 168 9.22 -12.45 -2.15
C VAL A 168 8.71 -12.71 -0.74
N ALA A 169 7.43 -12.43 -0.50
CA ALA A 169 6.75 -12.65 0.79
C ALA A 169 5.90 -13.93 0.80
#